data_AF-A0AAV2ICH8-F1
#
_entry.id   AF-A0AAV2ICH8-F1
#
_cell.length_a   1.000
_cell.length_b   1.000
_cell.length_c   1.000
_cell.angle_alpha   90.00
_cell.angle_beta   90.00
_cell.angle_gamma   90.00
#
_symmetry.space_group_name_H-M   'P 1'
#
loop_
_entity.id
_entity.type
_entity.pdbx_description
1 polymer ?
#
loop_
_entity_poly.entity_id
_entity_poly.type
_entity_poly.pdbx_seq_one_letter_code
_entity_poly.pdbx_strand_id
1 'polypeptide(L)'
;MWEHLVELQPQTGASAAGVSREDFISQIASDVLDRLPVEFDLPKIRRSLNLDISPTTVVLLQELERFNSLTTRMRRSLVTLKRALAGEVGMSTELDDVARSLFNGNIPAIWRRLAPITLKSLGNWIIHYHKRLRQYYHWVNDCEPAVMWLSGLHIPESYLTALVQATCRKNGWPLDKSTLYTTVTKYTDPEDVTDRAISGCYVHGLYLEGAAWEVEKKTIMRQPPKQLIQ
;
A
#
# COMPACT_ATOMS: atom_id res chain seq x y z
N MET A 1 -6.33 -20.92 -13.54
CA MET A 1 -5.63 -21.76 -14.54
C MET A 1 -4.14 -21.50 -14.51
N TRP A 2 -3.66 -20.28 -14.80
CA TRP A 2 -2.23 -19.95 -14.79
C TRP A 2 -1.53 -20.15 -13.44
N GLU A 3 -2.15 -19.76 -12.32
CA GLU A 3 -1.58 -20.01 -10.99
C GLU A 3 -1.34 -21.51 -10.72
N HIS A 4 -2.33 -22.36 -11.02
CA HIS A 4 -2.19 -23.81 -10.87
C HIS A 4 -1.14 -24.42 -11.81
N LEU A 5 -0.93 -23.86 -13.01
CA LEU A 5 0.13 -24.32 -13.91
C LEU A 5 1.53 -24.03 -13.35
N VAL A 6 1.71 -22.88 -12.68
CA VAL A 6 2.99 -22.55 -12.00
C VAL A 6 3.21 -23.46 -10.79
N GLU A 7 2.16 -23.78 -10.03
CA GLU A 7 2.27 -24.66 -8.87
C GLU A 7 2.59 -26.12 -9.24
N LEU A 8 2.11 -26.58 -10.39
CA LEU A 8 2.33 -27.94 -10.90
C LEU A 8 3.68 -28.11 -11.61
N GLN A 9 4.42 -27.03 -11.84
CA GLN A 9 5.74 -27.10 -12.45
C GLN A 9 6.73 -27.82 -11.51
N PRO A 10 7.56 -28.75 -11.99
CA PRO A 10 8.48 -29.51 -11.15
C PRO A 10 9.46 -28.55 -10.44
N GLN A 11 9.27 -28.38 -9.13
CA GLN A 11 10.02 -27.40 -8.33
C GLN A 11 11.38 -27.91 -7.82
N THR A 12 11.78 -29.11 -8.25
CA THR A 12 13.03 -29.79 -7.89
C THR A 12 13.91 -30.09 -9.10
N GLY A 13 13.54 -29.60 -10.29
CA GLY A 13 14.39 -29.70 -11.48
C GLY A 13 15.48 -28.65 -11.45
N ALA A 14 16.75 -29.08 -11.59
CA ALA A 14 17.85 -28.16 -11.85
C ALA A 14 17.48 -27.27 -13.05
N SER A 15 17.43 -25.96 -12.81
CA SER A 15 17.21 -25.01 -13.89
C SER A 15 18.39 -25.13 -14.87
N ALA A 16 18.12 -25.14 -16.17
CA ALA A 16 19.17 -25.16 -17.20
C ALA A 16 20.11 -23.93 -17.15
N ALA A 17 19.83 -22.97 -16.26
CA ALA A 17 20.56 -21.73 -16.03
C ALA A 17 21.58 -21.78 -14.87
N GLY A 18 21.76 -22.93 -14.20
CA GLY A 18 22.85 -23.12 -13.23
C GLY A 18 22.70 -22.41 -11.88
N VAL A 19 21.59 -21.72 -11.61
CA VAL A 19 21.28 -21.12 -10.30
C VAL A 19 20.39 -22.07 -9.51
N SER A 20 20.79 -22.41 -8.28
CA SER A 20 19.97 -23.21 -7.37
C SER A 20 18.68 -22.47 -7.03
N ARG A 21 17.60 -23.22 -6.78
CA ARG A 21 16.34 -22.65 -6.26
C ARG A 21 16.59 -21.85 -4.98
N GLU A 22 17.45 -22.35 -4.11
CA GLU A 22 17.79 -21.70 -2.83
C GLU A 22 18.54 -20.39 -3.06
N ASP A 23 19.49 -20.37 -4.00
CA ASP A 23 20.23 -19.16 -4.38
C ASP A 23 19.29 -18.10 -4.96
N PHE A 24 18.35 -18.50 -5.82
CA PHE A 24 17.35 -17.60 -6.40
C PHE A 24 16.44 -16.99 -5.33
N ILE A 25 15.92 -17.80 -4.41
CA ILE A 25 15.09 -17.32 -3.30
C ILE A 25 15.90 -16.41 -2.38
N SER A 26 17.15 -16.76 -2.10
CA SER A 26 18.07 -15.95 -1.29
C SER A 26 18.36 -14.59 -1.94
N GLN A 27 18.51 -14.55 -3.27
CA GLN A 27 18.68 -13.30 -4.02
C GLN A 27 17.42 -12.42 -3.92
N ILE A 28 16.23 -12.97 -4.19
CA ILE A 28 14.97 -12.21 -4.04
C ILE A 28 14.80 -11.71 -2.61
N ALA A 29 15.08 -12.57 -1.62
CA ALA A 29 14.97 -12.19 -0.22
C ALA A 29 15.90 -11.03 0.13
N SER A 30 17.12 -11.03 -0.42
CA SER A 30 18.09 -9.94 -0.25
C SER A 30 17.61 -8.65 -0.94
N ASP A 31 17.17 -8.74 -2.20
CA ASP A 31 16.68 -7.58 -2.96
C ASP A 31 15.48 -6.91 -2.28
N VAL A 32 14.56 -7.71 -1.72
CA VAL A 32 13.40 -7.17 -0.97
C VAL A 32 13.87 -6.57 0.36
N LEU A 33 14.77 -7.24 1.08
CA LEU A 33 15.27 -6.79 2.38
C LEU A 33 16.03 -5.45 2.28
N ASP A 34 16.82 -5.27 1.23
CA ASP A 34 17.59 -4.04 0.96
C ASP A 34 16.68 -2.86 0.63
N ARG A 35 15.50 -3.15 0.09
CA ARG A 35 14.46 -2.16 -0.22
C ARG A 35 13.54 -1.86 0.97
N LEU A 36 13.62 -2.61 2.07
CA LEU A 36 12.76 -2.34 3.22
C LEU A 36 13.23 -1.09 3.97
N PRO A 37 12.33 -0.10 4.19
CA PRO A 37 12.66 1.11 4.92
C PRO A 37 12.95 0.83 6.40
N VAL A 38 13.56 1.84 7.03
CA VAL A 38 13.61 1.92 8.49
C VAL A 38 12.22 2.21 9.03
N GLU A 39 11.89 1.62 10.17
CA GLU A 39 10.61 1.81 10.85
C GLU A 39 10.44 3.28 11.28
N PHE A 40 9.21 3.77 11.21
CA PHE A 40 8.88 5.10 11.70
C PHE A 40 8.94 5.14 13.24
N ASP A 41 9.61 6.13 13.83
CA ASP A 41 9.61 6.33 15.29
C ASP A 41 8.31 7.05 15.70
N LEU A 42 7.24 6.29 15.94
CA LEU A 42 5.93 6.85 16.32
C LEU A 42 5.99 7.76 17.55
N PRO A 43 6.69 7.41 18.65
CA PRO A 43 6.86 8.32 19.79
C PRO A 43 7.50 9.65 19.41
N LYS A 44 8.55 9.65 18.58
CA LYS A 44 9.20 10.88 18.11
C LYS A 44 8.28 11.69 17.21
N ILE A 45 7.62 11.04 16.25
CA ILE A 45 6.66 11.69 15.33
C ILE A 45 5.49 12.30 16.11
N ARG A 46 4.96 11.58 17.11
CA ARG A 46 3.89 12.10 17.96
C ARG A 46 4.31 13.32 18.77
N ARG A 47 5.57 13.38 19.23
CA ARG A 47 6.11 14.56 19.91
C ARG A 47 6.33 15.73 18.94
N SER A 48 6.81 15.50 17.72
CA SER A 48 7.02 16.57 16.75
C SER A 48 5.72 17.20 16.27
N LEU A 49 4.63 16.43 16.23
CA LEU A 49 3.30 16.88 15.80
C LEU A 49 2.53 17.71 16.86
N ASN A 50 3.13 18.03 18.02
CA ASN A 50 2.68 18.97 19.07
C ASN A 50 1.16 19.29 19.16
N LEU A 51 0.52 18.80 20.23
CA LEU A 51 -0.76 19.18 20.88
C LEU A 51 -2.06 19.31 20.05
N ASP A 52 -2.07 19.77 18.82
CA ASP A 52 -3.29 19.81 17.98
C ASP A 52 -3.37 18.57 17.08
N ILE A 53 -3.67 17.44 17.73
CA ILE A 53 -3.90 16.18 17.03
C ILE A 53 -5.23 16.28 16.27
N SER A 54 -5.13 16.65 14.98
CA SER A 54 -6.27 16.60 14.08
C SER A 54 -6.75 15.16 13.91
N PRO A 55 -8.03 14.93 13.57
CA PRO A 55 -8.51 13.59 13.22
C PRO A 55 -7.69 12.92 12.13
N THR A 56 -7.20 13.67 11.13
CA THR A 56 -6.38 13.14 10.03
C THR A 56 -4.99 12.73 10.50
N THR A 57 -4.42 13.45 11.48
CA THR A 57 -3.16 13.06 12.14
C THR A 57 -3.30 11.75 12.94
N VAL A 58 -4.44 11.50 13.59
CA VAL A 58 -4.70 10.21 14.25
C VAL A 58 -4.66 9.07 13.24
N VAL A 59 -5.29 9.26 12.09
CA VAL A 59 -5.29 8.27 11.01
C VAL A 59 -3.86 8.03 10.51
N LEU A 60 -3.06 9.07 10.29
CA LEU A 60 -1.64 8.91 9.93
C LEU A 60 -0.89 8.04 10.94
N LEU A 61 -0.99 8.33 12.24
CA LEU A 61 -0.30 7.55 13.27
C LEU A 61 -0.71 6.07 13.25
N GLN A 62 -2.01 5.81 13.08
CA GLN A 62 -2.56 4.46 12.95
C GLN A 62 -2.07 3.73 11.68
N GLU A 63 -1.97 4.45 10.58
CA GLU A 63 -1.45 3.93 9.32
C GLU A 63 0.04 3.57 9.43
N LEU A 64 0.84 4.43 10.08
CA LEU A 64 2.27 4.19 10.35
C LEU A 64 2.49 2.98 11.25
N GLU A 65 1.67 2.80 12.29
CA GLU A 65 1.74 1.64 13.18
C GLU A 65 1.53 0.32 12.43
N ARG A 66 0.52 0.27 11.55
CA ARG A 66 0.25 -0.90 10.69
C ARG A 66 1.38 -1.12 9.70
N PHE A 67 1.88 -0.04 9.09
CA PHE A 67 2.97 -0.10 8.13
C PHE A 67 4.27 -0.61 8.76
N ASN A 68 4.59 -0.16 9.98
CA ASN A 68 5.71 -0.68 10.76
C ASN A 68 5.52 -2.16 11.08
N SER A 69 4.34 -2.56 11.57
CA SER A 69 4.05 -3.97 11.88
C SER A 69 4.28 -4.90 10.68
N LEU A 70 3.83 -4.48 9.49
CA LEU A 70 4.10 -5.20 8.24
C LEU A 70 5.61 -5.23 7.93
N THR A 71 6.29 -4.09 8.00
CA THR A 71 7.72 -3.94 7.68
C THR A 71 8.59 -4.80 8.61
N THR A 72 8.32 -4.79 9.92
CA THR A 72 8.99 -5.63 10.91
C THR A 72 8.77 -7.11 10.62
N ARG A 73 7.52 -7.52 10.30
CA ARG A 73 7.22 -8.92 9.97
C ARG A 73 7.95 -9.37 8.72
N MET A 74 7.97 -8.54 7.67
CA MET A 74 8.73 -8.80 6.44
C MET A 74 10.22 -8.97 6.74
N ARG A 75 10.83 -7.99 7.42
CA ARG A 75 12.26 -8.01 7.78
C ARG A 75 12.63 -9.26 8.56
N ARG A 76 11.88 -9.59 9.61
CA ARG A 76 12.10 -10.80 10.42
C ARG A 76 11.98 -12.07 9.58
N SER A 77 10.93 -12.21 8.78
CA SER A 77 10.73 -13.41 7.95
C SER A 77 11.84 -13.61 6.91
N LEU A 78 12.30 -12.53 6.26
CA LEU A 78 13.36 -12.58 5.25
C LEU A 78 14.72 -12.92 5.86
N VAL A 79 15.07 -12.30 7.00
CA VAL A 79 16.32 -12.61 7.70
C VAL A 79 16.33 -14.06 8.18
N THR A 80 15.23 -14.54 8.78
CA THR A 80 15.14 -15.93 9.24
C THR A 80 15.16 -16.91 8.06
N LEU A 81 14.50 -16.58 6.94
CA LEU A 81 14.55 -17.41 5.74
C LEU A 81 15.98 -17.54 5.20
N LYS A 82 16.73 -16.44 5.10
CA LYS A 82 18.14 -16.48 4.64
C LYS A 82 19.00 -17.36 5.55
N ARG A 83 18.81 -17.27 6.87
CA ARG A 83 19.53 -18.12 7.84
C ARG A 83 19.13 -19.58 7.72
N ALA A 84 17.86 -19.87 7.43
CA ALA A 84 17.38 -21.23 7.19
C ALA A 84 17.99 -21.82 5.91
N LEU A 85 18.07 -21.04 4.83
CA LEU A 85 18.73 -21.45 3.58
C LEU A 85 20.24 -21.67 3.76
N ALA A 86 20.88 -20.94 4.68
CA ALA A 86 22.28 -21.17 5.06
C ALA A 86 22.49 -22.38 6.01
N GLY A 87 21.42 -23.05 6.44
CA GLY A 87 21.48 -24.18 7.38
C GLY A 87 21.68 -23.79 8.84
N GLU A 88 21.61 -22.50 9.20
CA GLU A 88 21.78 -22.02 10.58
C GLU A 88 20.53 -22.20 11.44
N VAL A 89 19.35 -22.24 10.82
CA VAL A 89 18.04 -22.32 11.47
C VAL A 89 17.20 -23.39 10.78
N GLY A 90 16.40 -24.13 11.54
CA GLY A 90 15.48 -25.12 10.97
C GLY A 90 14.37 -24.48 10.14
N MET A 91 14.03 -25.11 9.01
CA MET A 91 12.93 -24.68 8.14
C MET A 91 11.57 -25.00 8.82
N SER A 92 10.76 -23.97 9.07
CA SER A 92 9.40 -24.12 9.60
C SER A 92 8.38 -24.10 8.45
N THR A 93 7.15 -24.53 8.72
CA THR A 93 6.04 -24.45 7.75
C THR A 93 5.77 -23.02 7.29
N GLU A 94 5.90 -22.04 8.19
CA GLU A 94 5.79 -20.63 7.82
C GLU A 94 6.92 -20.16 6.89
N LEU A 95 8.16 -20.58 7.14
CA LEU A 95 9.31 -20.21 6.30
C LEU A 95 9.25 -20.88 4.93
N ASP A 96 8.74 -22.10 4.86
CA ASP A 96 8.50 -22.80 3.61
C ASP A 96 7.43 -22.10 2.75
N ASP A 97 6.33 -21.63 3.36
CA ASP A 97 5.33 -20.79 2.66
C ASP A 97 5.96 -19.49 2.13
N VAL A 98 6.81 -18.82 2.92
CA VAL A 98 7.52 -17.63 2.46
C VAL A 98 8.42 -17.96 1.28
N ALA A 99 9.24 -19.02 1.37
CA ALA A 99 10.14 -19.43 0.30
C ALA A 99 9.40 -19.77 -1.00
N ARG A 100 8.31 -20.56 -0.90
CA ARG A 100 7.45 -20.91 -2.04
C ARG A 100 6.78 -19.68 -2.63
N SER A 101 6.27 -18.78 -1.79
CA SER A 101 5.62 -17.54 -2.24
C SER A 101 6.60 -16.63 -2.98
N LEU A 102 7.81 -16.44 -2.45
CA LEU A 102 8.85 -15.64 -3.11
C LEU A 102 9.26 -16.24 -4.46
N PHE A 103 9.46 -17.56 -4.51
CA PHE A 103 9.79 -18.28 -5.74
C PHE A 103 8.72 -18.11 -6.82
N ASN A 104 7.44 -18.19 -6.43
CA ASN A 104 6.30 -18.05 -7.33
C ASN A 104 5.95 -16.57 -7.64
N GLY A 105 6.69 -15.59 -7.10
CA GLY A 105 6.38 -14.17 -7.31
C GLY A 105 5.08 -13.72 -6.63
N ASN A 106 4.67 -14.39 -5.55
CA ASN A 106 3.48 -14.12 -4.76
C ASN A 106 3.83 -13.49 -3.42
N ILE A 107 2.86 -12.79 -2.82
CA ILE A 107 3.00 -12.24 -1.48
C ILE A 107 2.78 -13.38 -0.46
N PRO A 108 3.74 -13.65 0.45
CA PRO A 108 3.58 -14.62 1.54
C PRO A 108 2.33 -14.37 2.40
N ALA A 109 1.72 -15.45 2.88
CA ALA A 109 0.47 -15.37 3.64
C ALA A 109 0.62 -14.51 4.92
N ILE A 110 1.76 -14.65 5.59
CA ILE A 110 2.09 -13.89 6.81
C ILE A 110 2.22 -12.38 6.57
N TRP A 111 2.53 -11.94 5.34
CA TRP A 111 2.57 -10.52 4.97
C TRP A 111 1.19 -10.04 4.52
N ARG A 112 0.48 -10.86 3.75
CA ARG A 112 -0.89 -10.55 3.28
C ARG A 112 -1.85 -10.29 4.44
N ARG A 113 -1.70 -11.00 5.57
CA ARG A 113 -2.48 -10.75 6.80
C ARG A 113 -2.29 -9.36 7.42
N LEU A 114 -1.18 -8.68 7.11
CA LEU A 114 -0.84 -7.35 7.62
C LEU A 114 -0.89 -6.28 6.53
N ALA A 115 -1.35 -6.62 5.33
CA ALA A 115 -1.44 -5.72 4.19
C ALA A 115 -2.90 -5.55 3.75
N PRO A 116 -3.23 -4.45 3.05
CA PRO A 116 -4.52 -4.31 2.39
C PRO A 116 -4.76 -5.47 1.42
N ILE A 117 -6.03 -5.84 1.24
CA ILE A 117 -6.43 -6.89 0.30
C ILE A 117 -5.88 -6.54 -1.09
N THR A 118 -5.17 -7.49 -1.70
CA THR A 118 -4.48 -7.25 -2.96
C THR A 118 -4.34 -8.52 -3.78
N LEU A 119 -4.47 -8.36 -5.10
CA LEU A 119 -4.20 -9.38 -6.11
C LEU A 119 -2.92 -9.07 -6.90
N LYS A 120 -2.09 -8.14 -6.41
CA LYS A 120 -0.82 -7.79 -7.07
C LYS A 120 0.19 -8.92 -6.89
N SER A 121 0.96 -9.20 -7.94
CA SER A 121 2.19 -10.00 -7.82
C SER A 121 3.19 -9.31 -6.89
N LEU A 122 4.15 -10.08 -6.35
CA LEU A 122 5.17 -9.59 -5.43
C LEU A 122 5.88 -8.35 -5.98
N GLY A 123 6.35 -8.38 -7.23
CA GLY A 123 7.04 -7.23 -7.84
C GLY A 123 6.18 -5.96 -7.89
N ASN A 124 4.95 -6.09 -8.39
CA ASN A 124 3.99 -4.97 -8.44
C ASN A 124 3.59 -4.48 -7.04
N TRP A 125 3.51 -5.40 -6.07
CA TRP A 125 3.19 -5.07 -4.70
C TRP A 125 4.34 -4.34 -3.99
N ILE A 126 5.60 -4.71 -4.25
CA ILE A 126 6.76 -3.98 -3.73
C ILE A 126 6.79 -2.55 -4.28
N ILE A 127 6.52 -2.33 -5.57
CA ILE A 127 6.41 -0.98 -6.14
C ILE A 127 5.28 -0.18 -5.44
N HIS A 128 4.13 -0.82 -5.24
CA HIS A 128 3.00 -0.23 -4.52
C HIS A 128 3.38 0.14 -3.07
N TYR A 129 4.01 -0.77 -2.34
CA TYR A 129 4.51 -0.58 -0.98
C TYR A 129 5.46 0.63 -0.87
N HIS A 130 6.39 0.80 -1.81
CA HIS A 130 7.28 1.96 -1.84
C HIS A 130 6.55 3.27 -2.12
N LYS A 131 5.54 3.24 -3.00
CA LYS A 131 4.71 4.43 -3.24
C LYS A 131 3.95 4.84 -1.97
N ARG A 132 3.47 3.86 -1.18
CA ARG A 132 2.81 4.12 0.12
C ARG A 132 3.79 4.73 1.11
N LEU A 133 5.00 4.16 1.21
CA LEU A 133 6.07 4.72 2.03
C LEU A 133 6.32 6.20 1.71
N ARG A 134 6.42 6.55 0.42
CA ARG A 134 6.64 7.94 0.00
C ARG A 134 5.50 8.86 0.45
N GLN A 135 4.25 8.43 0.30
CA GLN A 135 3.09 9.19 0.78
C GLN A 135 3.17 9.42 2.30
N TYR A 136 3.42 8.38 3.09
CA TYR A 136 3.54 8.52 4.55
C TYR A 136 4.73 9.37 4.96
N TYR A 137 5.87 9.23 4.29
CA TYR A 137 7.07 10.01 4.56
C TYR A 137 6.84 11.50 4.31
N HIS A 138 6.22 11.85 3.19
CA HIS A 138 5.86 13.24 2.90
C HIS A 138 4.85 13.78 3.91
N TRP A 139 3.84 12.97 4.29
CA TRP A 139 2.85 13.38 5.29
C TRP A 139 3.47 13.62 6.68
N VAL A 140 4.45 12.82 7.08
CA VAL A 140 5.14 12.98 8.37
C VAL A 140 6.06 14.21 8.41
N ASN A 141 6.84 14.44 7.35
CA ASN A 141 7.90 15.46 7.37
C ASN A 141 7.43 16.83 6.90
N ASP A 142 6.47 16.87 5.99
CA ASP A 142 5.98 18.10 5.39
C ASP A 142 4.58 18.42 5.92
N CYS A 143 3.55 17.82 5.32
CA CYS A 143 2.16 18.07 5.68
C CYS A 143 1.21 17.06 5.02
N GLU A 144 -0.06 17.07 5.42
CA GLU A 144 -1.12 16.28 4.77
C GLU A 144 -1.16 16.55 3.25
N PRO A 145 -1.09 15.52 2.38
CA PRO A 145 -1.08 15.72 0.94
C PRO A 145 -2.26 16.56 0.44
N ALA A 146 -2.00 17.51 -0.46
CA ALA A 146 -3.07 18.31 -1.09
C ALA A 146 -4.00 17.43 -1.94
N VAL A 147 -3.43 16.42 -2.61
CA VAL A 147 -4.14 15.35 -3.30
C VAL A 147 -3.78 14.02 -2.64
N MET A 148 -4.73 13.42 -1.95
CA MET A 148 -4.51 12.16 -1.23
C MET A 148 -4.59 10.97 -2.19
N TRP A 149 -3.56 10.10 -2.18
CA TRP A 149 -3.65 8.81 -2.86
C TRP A 149 -4.48 7.86 -1.99
N LEU A 150 -5.78 7.79 -2.26
CA LEU A 150 -6.72 7.10 -1.38
C LEU A 150 -6.47 5.58 -1.35
N SER A 151 -6.17 4.99 -2.50
CA SER A 151 -5.79 3.56 -2.59
C SER A 151 -4.39 3.24 -2.04
N GLY A 152 -3.61 4.26 -1.67
CA GLY A 152 -2.34 4.10 -0.95
C GLY A 152 -2.52 3.92 0.56
N LEU A 153 -3.68 4.27 1.12
CA LEU A 153 -3.98 4.05 2.53
C LEU A 153 -4.31 2.59 2.81
N HIS A 154 -4.08 2.15 4.04
CA HIS A 154 -4.50 0.84 4.50
C HIS A 154 -6.01 0.80 4.71
N ILE A 155 -6.54 1.80 5.41
CA ILE A 155 -7.98 1.93 5.70
C ILE A 155 -8.45 3.31 5.22
N PRO A 156 -8.78 3.48 3.93
CA PRO A 156 -9.21 4.76 3.37
C PRO A 156 -10.48 5.31 4.04
N GLU A 157 -11.37 4.45 4.54
CA GLU A 157 -12.61 4.84 5.23
C GLU A 157 -12.32 5.61 6.52
N SER A 158 -11.26 5.27 7.24
CA SER A 158 -10.84 5.99 8.44
C SER A 158 -10.42 7.41 8.11
N TYR A 159 -9.71 7.60 7.00
CA TYR A 159 -9.33 8.93 6.51
C TYR A 159 -10.53 9.77 6.08
N LEU A 160 -11.45 9.19 5.30
CA LEU A 160 -12.68 9.88 4.89
C LEU A 160 -13.53 10.32 6.09
N THR A 161 -13.64 9.46 7.11
CA THR A 161 -14.34 9.80 8.35
C THR A 161 -13.62 10.93 9.10
N ALA A 162 -12.29 10.86 9.19
CA ALA A 162 -11.47 11.90 9.81
C ALA A 162 -11.60 13.26 9.11
N LEU A 163 -11.72 13.28 7.78
CA LEU A 163 -11.99 14.51 7.02
C LEU A 163 -13.33 15.15 7.38
N VAL A 164 -14.39 14.34 7.51
CA VAL A 164 -15.71 14.84 7.97
C VAL A 164 -15.56 15.44 9.36
N GLN A 165 -14.90 14.73 10.28
CA GLN A 165 -14.70 15.20 11.65
C GLN A 165 -13.89 16.50 11.71
N ALA A 166 -12.80 16.60 10.93
CA ALA A 166 -11.96 17.78 10.87
C ALA A 166 -12.74 19.00 10.32
N THR A 167 -13.53 18.77 9.27
CA THR A 167 -14.39 19.81 8.66
C THR A 167 -15.49 20.27 9.62
N CYS A 168 -16.16 19.33 10.31
CA CYS A 168 -17.18 19.65 11.30
C CYS A 168 -16.62 20.48 12.45
N ARG A 169 -15.44 20.11 12.98
CA ARG A 169 -14.76 20.87 14.05
C ARG A 169 -14.39 22.29 13.59
N LYS A 170 -13.87 22.43 12.38
CA LYS A 170 -13.47 23.73 11.80
C LYS A 170 -14.66 24.67 11.63
N ASN A 171 -15.81 24.15 11.21
CA ASN A 171 -17.00 24.94 10.89
C ASN A 171 -18.04 24.99 12.02
N GLY A 172 -17.83 24.28 13.14
CA GLY A 172 -18.80 24.15 14.22
C GLY A 172 -20.06 23.37 13.83
N TRP A 173 -19.96 22.45 12.87
CA TRP A 173 -21.11 21.69 12.37
C TRP A 173 -21.39 20.42 13.19
N PRO A 174 -22.67 20.04 13.34
CA PRO A 174 -23.06 18.76 13.95
C PRO A 174 -22.63 17.57 13.07
N LEU A 175 -21.90 16.62 13.66
CA LEU A 175 -21.38 15.44 12.95
C LEU A 175 -22.49 14.51 12.46
N ASP A 176 -23.58 14.38 13.22
CA ASP A 176 -24.76 13.55 12.92
C ASP A 176 -25.56 14.04 11.70
N LYS A 177 -25.36 15.29 11.29
CA LYS A 177 -26.02 15.89 10.12
C LYS A 177 -25.07 16.19 8.97
N SER A 178 -23.83 15.72 9.08
CA SER A 178 -22.79 15.97 8.08
C SER A 178 -22.50 14.70 7.29
N THR A 179 -22.40 14.83 5.97
CA THR A 179 -22.07 13.71 5.07
C THR A 179 -21.02 14.13 4.05
N LEU A 180 -20.36 13.14 3.44
CA LEU A 180 -19.44 13.35 2.34
C LEU A 180 -20.21 13.48 1.04
N TYR A 181 -19.80 14.42 0.21
CA TYR A 181 -20.18 14.49 -1.19
C TYR A 181 -18.91 14.55 -2.04
N THR A 182 -18.94 13.90 -3.20
CA THR A 182 -17.80 13.80 -4.11
C THR A 182 -18.13 14.45 -5.44
N THR A 183 -17.13 15.05 -6.07
CA THR A 183 -17.27 15.66 -7.39
C THR A 183 -15.99 15.40 -8.18
N VAL A 184 -16.14 14.91 -9.41
CA VAL A 184 -14.99 14.70 -10.30
C VAL A 184 -14.52 16.04 -10.83
N THR A 185 -13.24 16.34 -10.63
CA THR A 185 -12.59 17.58 -11.09
C THR A 185 -12.24 17.52 -12.58
N LYS A 186 -11.80 18.66 -13.13
CA LYS A 186 -11.19 18.70 -14.47
C LYS A 186 -9.72 18.30 -14.47
N TYR A 187 -9.06 18.31 -13.31
CA TYR A 187 -7.67 17.89 -13.16
C TYR A 187 -7.52 16.41 -13.52
N THR A 188 -6.57 16.12 -14.40
CA THR A 188 -6.20 14.75 -14.78
C THR A 188 -4.98 14.29 -14.00
N ASP A 189 -4.07 15.21 -13.68
CA ASP A 189 -2.84 14.92 -12.96
C ASP A 189 -2.84 15.56 -11.56
N PRO A 190 -2.40 14.83 -10.51
CA PRO A 190 -2.33 15.38 -9.16
C PRO A 190 -1.40 16.60 -9.03
N GLU A 191 -0.41 16.72 -9.91
CA GLU A 191 0.56 17.83 -9.91
C GLU A 191 -0.04 19.15 -10.42
N ASP A 192 -1.15 19.09 -11.16
CA ASP A 192 -1.86 20.28 -11.64
C ASP A 192 -2.64 21.01 -10.53
N VAL A 193 -2.76 20.38 -9.36
CA VAL A 193 -3.48 20.92 -8.21
C VAL A 193 -2.54 21.78 -7.38
N THR A 194 -2.62 23.10 -7.57
CA THR A 194 -1.78 24.09 -6.88
C THR A 194 -2.23 24.37 -5.45
N ASP A 195 -3.54 24.34 -5.21
CA ASP A 195 -4.14 24.77 -3.97
C ASP A 195 -4.85 23.63 -3.23
N ARG A 196 -4.86 23.70 -1.91
CA ARG A 196 -5.65 22.79 -1.08
C ARG A 196 -7.14 23.11 -1.22
N ALA A 197 -7.97 22.07 -1.14
CA ALA A 197 -9.41 22.25 -1.07
C ALA A 197 -9.81 23.10 0.15
N ILE A 198 -10.75 24.04 -0.05
CA ILE A 198 -11.28 24.91 1.02
C ILE A 198 -11.94 24.06 2.14
N SER A 199 -12.58 22.96 1.74
CA SER A 199 -13.22 21.96 2.59
C SER A 199 -13.00 20.57 1.98
N GLY A 200 -12.65 19.58 2.81
CA GLY A 200 -12.32 18.23 2.34
C GLY A 200 -10.89 18.11 1.80
N CYS A 201 -10.71 17.26 0.78
CA CYS A 201 -9.42 17.05 0.11
C CYS A 201 -9.65 16.64 -1.36
N TYR A 202 -8.62 16.81 -2.20
CA TYR A 202 -8.59 16.15 -3.50
C TYR A 202 -8.12 14.71 -3.32
N VAL A 203 -8.65 13.78 -4.12
CA VAL A 203 -8.30 12.36 -4.04
C VAL A 203 -7.90 11.85 -5.42
N HIS A 204 -6.97 10.90 -5.43
CA HIS A 204 -6.58 10.18 -6.64
C HIS A 204 -6.36 8.68 -6.37
N GLY A 205 -6.19 7.91 -7.44
CA GLY A 205 -5.98 6.46 -7.39
C GLY A 205 -7.25 5.63 -7.24
N LEU A 206 -8.39 6.20 -7.66
CA LEU A 206 -9.63 5.48 -7.90
C LEU A 206 -9.65 5.02 -9.36
N TYR A 207 -10.35 3.91 -9.62
CA TYR A 207 -10.54 3.38 -10.95
C TYR A 207 -12.05 3.23 -11.23
N LEU A 208 -12.45 3.51 -12.46
CA LEU A 208 -13.80 3.27 -12.96
C LEU A 208 -13.78 2.00 -13.81
N GLU A 209 -14.57 1.01 -13.39
CA GLU A 209 -14.76 -0.26 -14.10
C GLU A 209 -16.17 -0.34 -14.68
N GLY A 210 -16.30 -0.87 -15.90
CA GLY A 210 -17.59 -1.01 -16.59
C GLY A 210 -18.15 0.28 -17.20
N ALA A 211 -17.46 1.41 -17.02
CA ALA A 211 -17.79 2.69 -17.63
C ALA A 211 -16.54 3.53 -17.85
N ALA A 212 -16.71 4.67 -18.52
CA ALA A 212 -15.71 5.72 -18.62
C ALA A 212 -16.32 7.06 -18.21
N TRP A 213 -15.47 8.01 -17.81
CA TRP A 213 -15.80 9.38 -17.47
C TRP A 213 -15.37 10.31 -18.60
N GLU A 214 -16.32 11.10 -19.09
CA GLU A 214 -16.09 12.14 -20.07
C GLU A 214 -15.82 13.47 -19.37
N VAL A 215 -14.56 13.93 -19.36
CA VAL A 215 -14.11 15.11 -18.58
C VAL A 215 -14.81 16.40 -19.03
N GLU A 216 -15.00 16.59 -20.33
CA GLU A 216 -15.62 17.80 -20.88
C GLU A 216 -17.11 17.92 -20.52
N LYS A 217 -17.85 16.81 -20.66
CA LYS A 217 -19.29 16.77 -20.37
C LYS A 217 -19.61 16.51 -18.90
N LYS A 218 -18.63 16.07 -18.11
CA LYS A 218 -18.78 15.64 -16.70
C LYS A 218 -19.85 14.56 -16.53
N THR A 219 -19.86 13.60 -17.45
CA THR A 219 -20.84 12.51 -17.48
C THR A 219 -20.17 11.16 -17.64
N ILE A 220 -20.84 10.12 -17.17
CA ILE A 220 -20.46 8.75 -17.43
C ILE A 220 -20.79 8.44 -18.90
N MET A 221 -19.86 7.78 -19.58
CA MET A 221 -19.99 7.27 -20.93
C MET A 221 -19.66 5.77 -20.97
N ARG A 222 -19.99 5.13 -22.09
CA ARG A 222 -19.63 3.72 -22.30
C ARG A 222 -18.11 3.58 -22.36
N GLN A 223 -17.59 2.55 -21.70
CA GLN A 223 -16.17 2.23 -21.74
C GLN A 223 -15.72 1.91 -23.18
N PRO A 224 -14.60 2.48 -23.65
CA PRO A 224 -14.08 2.19 -24.98
C PRO A 224 -13.60 0.72 -25.07
N PRO A 225 -13.66 0.11 -26.26
CA PRO A 225 -13.28 -1.29 -26.43
C PRO A 225 -11.81 -1.51 -26.07
N LYS A 226 -11.52 -2.64 -25.42
CA LYS A 226 -10.18 -3.06 -24.94
C LYS A 226 -9.60 -2.23 -23.78
N GLN A 227 -10.40 -1.38 -23.14
CA GLN A 227 -10.06 -0.75 -21.88
C GLN A 227 -10.85 -1.42 -20.75
N LEU A 228 -10.17 -1.94 -19.72
CA LEU A 228 -10.81 -2.61 -18.58
C LEU A 228 -11.11 -1.64 -17.44
N ILE A 229 -10.26 -0.65 -17.24
CA ILE A 229 -10.37 0.37 -16.20
C ILE A 229 -9.99 1.74 -16.77
N GLN A 230 -10.61 2.80 -16.24
CA GLN A 230 -10.17 4.18 -16.43
C GLN A 230 -9.76 4.77 -15.10
#